data_AF-A0A837LIS5-F1
#
_entry.id   AF-A0A837LIS5-F1
#
_cell.length_a   1.000
_cell.length_b   1.000
_cell.length_c   1.000
_cell.angle_alpha   90.00
_cell.angle_beta   90.00
_cell.angle_gamma   90.00
#
_symmetry.space_group_name_H-M   'P 1'
#
loop_
_entity.id
_entity.type
_entity.pdbx_description
1 polymer ?
#
loop_
_entity_poly.entity_id
_entity_poly.type
_entity_poly.pdbx_seq_one_letter_code
_entity_poly.pdbx_strand_id
1 'polypeptide(L)' 'MADKLIRVNEKVSVMASTVASVYIASGYCFVSTVDGEHHEISFMGDCYRTRDSFEKAVNDALNGN' A
#
# COMPACT_ATOMS: atom_id res chain seq x y z
N MET A 1 9.40 -10.91 13.40
CA MET A 1 8.99 -9.80 12.51
C MET A 1 7.85 -9.08 13.18
N ALA A 2 8.05 -7.82 13.57
CA ALA A 2 6.96 -7.00 14.07
C ALA A 2 6.27 -6.38 12.85
N ASP A 3 4.97 -6.63 12.72
CA ASP A 3 4.17 -6.09 11.65
C ASP A 3 4.10 -4.55 11.74
N LYS A 4 4.25 -3.84 10.62
CA LYS A 4 4.30 -2.37 10.59
C LYS A 4 3.06 -1.80 9.93
N LEU A 5 2.57 -0.68 10.45
CA LEU A 5 1.53 0.12 9.80
C LEU A 5 2.12 0.90 8.63
N ILE A 6 1.53 0.72 7.44
CA ILE A 6 1.83 1.45 6.22
C ILE A 6 0.69 2.43 5.97
N ARG A 7 1.03 3.71 5.82
CA ARG A 7 0.06 4.76 5.53
C ARG A 7 -0.37 4.67 4.07
N VAL A 8 -1.66 4.50 3.84
CA VAL A 8 -2.26 4.41 2.49
C VAL A 8 -2.67 5.80 2.01
N ASN A 9 -3.33 6.55 2.88
CA ASN A 9 -3.73 7.92 2.61
C ASN A 9 -3.79 8.73 3.92
N GLU A 10 -4.33 9.94 3.88
CA GLU A 10 -4.38 10.79 5.07
C GLU A 10 -5.21 10.21 6.23
N LYS A 11 -6.17 9.33 5.91
CA LYS A 11 -7.16 8.80 6.86
C LYS A 11 -6.98 7.31 7.14
N VAL A 12 -6.34 6.57 6.23
CA VAL A 12 -6.25 5.12 6.25
C VAL A 12 -4.80 4.68 6.31
N SER A 13 -4.53 3.74 7.22
CA SER A 13 -3.28 3.00 7.29
C SER A 13 -3.62 1.53 7.43
N VAL A 14 -2.86 0.67 6.77
CA VAL A 14 -3.05 -0.79 6.80
C VAL A 14 -1.80 -1.44 7.35
N MET A 15 -1.95 -2.61 7.96
CA MET A 15 -0.79 -3.40 8.36
C MET A 15 -0.10 -3.95 7.10
N ALA A 16 1.23 -4.00 7.09
CA ALA A 16 1.97 -4.56 5.96
C ALA A 16 1.59 -6.02 5.69
N SER A 17 1.35 -6.80 6.76
CA SER A 17 0.91 -8.19 6.65
C SER A 17 -0.48 -8.38 6.03
N THR A 18 -1.34 -7.34 6.06
CA THR A 18 -2.70 -7.44 5.52
C THR A 18 -2.76 -6.99 4.06
N VAL A 19 -1.68 -6.51 3.46
CA VAL A 19 -1.64 -6.11 2.05
C VAL A 19 -1.62 -7.35 1.16
N ALA A 20 -2.66 -7.53 0.35
CA ALA A 20 -2.77 -8.63 -0.61
C ALA A 20 -2.20 -8.26 -1.99
N SER A 21 -2.55 -7.07 -2.50
CA SER A 21 -2.06 -6.60 -3.81
C SER A 21 -2.15 -5.09 -3.95
N VAL A 22 -1.27 -4.51 -4.76
CA VAL A 22 -1.33 -3.11 -5.17
C VAL A 22 -1.56 -3.06 -6.69
N TYR A 23 -2.52 -2.28 -7.15
CA TYR A 23 -2.87 -2.22 -8.57
C TYR A 23 -3.24 -0.81 -9.01
N ILE A 24 -3.15 -0.57 -10.31
CA ILE A 24 -3.48 0.72 -10.92
C ILE A 24 -4.72 0.54 -11.79
N ALA A 25 -5.71 1.41 -11.59
CA ALA A 25 -6.92 1.44 -12.40
C ALA A 25 -7.31 2.89 -12.69
N SER A 26 -7.63 3.20 -13.95
CA SER A 26 -8.06 4.55 -14.38
C SER A 26 -7.11 5.69 -13.98
N GLY A 27 -5.80 5.41 -13.87
CA GLY A 27 -4.78 6.38 -13.45
C GLY A 27 -4.63 6.54 -11.94
N TYR A 28 -5.41 5.82 -11.13
CA TYR A 28 -5.34 5.81 -9.67
C TYR A 28 -4.68 4.54 -9.16
N CYS A 29 -4.01 4.65 -8.01
CA CYS A 29 -3.34 3.52 -7.36
C CYS A 29 -4.18 3.04 -6.16
N PHE A 30 -4.39 1.73 -6.08
CA PHE A 30 -5.22 1.09 -5.06
C PHE A 30 -4.43 -0.01 -4.35
N VAL A 31 -4.72 -0.19 -3.07
CA VAL A 31 -4.29 -1.34 -2.29
C VAL A 31 -5.50 -2.18 -1.92
N SER A 32 -5.40 -3.49 -2.14
CA SER A 32 -6.32 -4.49 -1.62
C SER A 32 -5.74 -5.16 -0.39
N THR A 33 -6.55 -5.29 0.65
CA THR A 33 -6.20 -6.09 1.83
C THR A 33 -6.69 -7.53 1.70
N VAL A 34 -6.12 -8.43 2.49
CA VAL A 34 -6.53 -9.85 2.59
C VAL A 34 -7.97 -10.01 3.08
N ASP A 35 -8.50 -9.00 3.78
CA ASP A 35 -9.89 -8.94 4.26
C ASP A 35 -10.88 -8.50 3.15
N GLY A 36 -10.37 -8.18 1.95
CA GLY A 36 -11.17 -7.74 0.81
C GLY A 36 -11.48 -6.25 0.80
N GLU A 37 -10.84 -5.45 1.66
CA GLU A 37 -10.98 -3.99 1.62
C GLU A 37 -10.11 -3.42 0.51
N HIS A 38 -10.63 -2.37 -0.15
CA HIS A 38 -9.92 -1.66 -1.20
C HIS A 38 -9.78 -0.20 -0.79
N HIS A 39 -8.54 0.31 -0.82
CA HIS A 39 -8.25 1.69 -0.47
C HIS A 39 -7.46 2.36 -1.56
N GLU A 40 -7.87 3.56 -1.93
CA GLU A 40 -7.09 4.42 -2.81
C GLU A 40 -5.88 4.96 -2.04
N ILE A 41 -4.70 4.77 -2.64
CA ILE A 41 -3.45 5.34 -2.14
C ILE A 41 -3.44 6.81 -2.52
N SER A 42 -3.32 7.71 -1.53
CA SER A 42 -3.14 9.12 -1.83
C SER A 42 -1.80 9.31 -2.54
N PHE A 43 -1.86 9.72 -3.80
CA PHE A 43 -0.69 9.97 -4.61
C PHE A 43 -0.51 11.49 -4.83
N MET A 44 0.73 11.96 -4.69
CA MET A 44 1.17 13.24 -5.25
C MET A 44 2.00 12.91 -6.50
N GLY A 45 1.35 12.84 -7.68
CA GLY A 45 2.06 12.71 -8.96
C GLY A 45 1.79 11.42 -9.75
N ASP A 46 2.84 10.63 -10.00
CA ASP A 46 2.81 9.47 -10.92
C ASP A 46 2.36 8.18 -10.21
N CYS A 47 1.26 7.58 -10.68
CA CYS A 47 0.66 6.40 -10.05
C CYS A 47 1.54 5.15 -10.10
N TYR A 48 2.40 5.00 -11.10
CA TYR A 48 3.35 3.88 -11.18
C TYR A 48 4.44 4.02 -10.12
N ARG A 49 5.01 5.22 -9.98
CA ARG A 49 5.98 5.50 -8.91
C ARG A 49 5.38 5.32 -7.52
N THR A 50 4.14 5.72 -7.32
CA THR A 50 3.43 5.52 -6.05
C THR A 50 3.24 4.04 -5.75
N ARG A 51 2.82 3.23 -6.74
CA ARG A 51 2.71 1.77 -6.59
C ARG A 51 4.04 1.17 -6.17
N ASP A 52 5.11 1.41 -6.93
CA ASP A 52 6.44 0.85 -6.65
C ASP A 52 6.98 1.29 -5.27
N SER A 53 6.74 2.54 -4.88
CA SER A 53 7.16 3.05 -3.56
C SER A 53 6.37 2.38 -2.43
N PHE A 54 5.06 2.17 -2.62
CA PHE A 54 4.21 1.52 -1.64
C PHE A 54 4.54 0.03 -1.50
N GLU A 55 4.69 -0.68 -2.62
CA GLU A 55 5.13 -2.09 -2.63
C GLU A 55 6.49 -2.26 -1.95
N LYS A 56 7.43 -1.34 -2.18
CA LYS A 56 8.70 -1.34 -1.48
C LYS A 56 8.52 -1.15 0.03
N ALA A 57 7.69 -0.19 0.47
CA ALA A 57 7.44 0.05 1.89
C ALA A 57 6.82 -1.17 2.59
N VAL A 58 5.89 -1.86 1.93
CA VAL A 58 5.32 -3.12 2.42
C VAL A 58 6.39 -4.20 2.54
N ASN A 59 7.20 -4.39 1.50
CA ASN A 59 8.27 -5.40 1.51
C ASN A 59 9.34 -5.11 2.57
N ASP A 60 9.76 -3.85 2.72
CA ASP A 60 10.71 -3.43 3.76
C ASP A 60 10.13 -3.73 5.15
N ALA A 61 8.85 -3.41 5.38
CA ALA A 61 8.16 -3.71 6.63
C ALA A 61 8.07 -5.21 6.93
N LEU A 62 7.72 -6.03 5.94
CA LEU A 62 7.64 -7.49 6.09
C LEU A 62 9.01 -8.09 6.36
N ASN A 63 10.07 -7.59 5.72
CA ASN A 63 11.44 -8.06 5.90
C ASN A 63 12.11 -7.53 7.19
N GLY A 64 11.44 -6.65 7.94
CA GLY A 64 11.95 -6.09 9.19
C GLY A 64 13.01 -5.00 9.00
N ASN A 65 13.06 -4.39 7.82
CA ASN A 65 13.91 -3.24 7.48
C ASN A 65 13.23 -1.93 7.92
#